data_AF-A0A5N5JJA8-F1
#
_entry.id   AF-A0A5N5JJA8-F1
#
_cell.length_a   1.000
_cell.length_b   1.000
_cell.length_c   1.000
_cell.angle_alpha   90.00
_cell.angle_beta   90.00
_cell.angle_gamma   90.00
#
_symmetry.space_group_name_H-M   'P 1'
#
loop_
_entity.id
_entity.type
_entity.pdbx_description
1 polymer ?
#
loop_
_entity_poly.entity_id
_entity_poly.type
_entity_poly.pdbx_seq_one_letter_code
_entity_poly.pdbx_strand_id
1 'polypeptide(L)'
;MALVGAIVVSLTTGATASRPCGSLNNTSSRNFVYNLLELRWDSADPNAKDKFATISAQLSDGMYPLYECNAEWPESWAGWYLGGSNIIWSDCIWTGASAGKDKTVSFAVDWKSKTMYLSHTFACSDRAGSDGLATGLLTLDLDCRNNTITEGTSYCTPKTTTTGARPSLSFTTTLAPAPLASNTACTDNKKRYQSWRLEKWLRQYQMPPASETPGSTSKPAADTGPSFTLTSMANGEVFDCATSGKQGTAFKGECKSASSGSAGQASFEFDPELNILTVREAYNCGAGAAFDAVGIAYMQAACGRDYNSDMFTCTSDPVWIGTEIV
;
A
#
# COMPACT_ATOMS: atom_id res chain seq x y z
N MET A 1 -25.13 38.43 41.89
CA MET A 1 -24.65 37.27 41.11
C MET A 1 -24.45 37.73 39.68
N ALA A 2 -23.32 37.38 39.05
CA ALA A 2 -23.07 37.66 37.63
C ALA A 2 -22.86 36.32 36.91
N LEU A 3 -23.60 36.09 35.82
CA LEU A 3 -23.38 34.93 34.96
C LEU A 3 -22.18 35.22 34.05
N VAL A 4 -21.07 34.50 34.26
CA VAL A 4 -19.96 34.47 33.30
C VAL A 4 -20.30 33.42 32.25
N GLY A 5 -20.79 33.87 31.08
CA GLY A 5 -21.05 32.98 29.95
C GLY A 5 -19.74 32.46 29.37
N ALA A 6 -19.46 31.17 29.54
CA ALA A 6 -18.30 30.53 28.95
C ALA A 6 -18.48 30.44 27.42
N ILE A 7 -17.69 31.20 26.67
CA ILE A 7 -17.62 31.06 25.21
C ILE A 7 -16.90 29.74 24.90
N VAL A 8 -17.66 28.74 24.42
CA VAL A 8 -17.08 27.51 23.89
C VAL A 8 -16.40 27.84 22.57
N VAL A 9 -15.11 28.12 22.62
CA VAL A 9 -14.27 28.24 21.42
C VAL A 9 -14.06 26.84 20.87
N SER A 10 -14.98 26.41 20.01
CA SER A 10 -14.83 25.19 19.21
C SER A 10 -13.63 25.35 18.28
N LEU A 11 -12.45 24.92 18.74
CA LEU A 11 -11.24 24.75 17.95
C LEU A 11 -11.46 23.62 16.94
N THR A 12 -12.22 23.92 15.88
CA THR A 12 -12.22 23.11 14.66
C THR A 12 -10.85 23.27 14.01
N THR A 13 -9.88 22.48 14.47
CA THR A 13 -8.58 22.28 13.81
C THR A 13 -8.79 21.51 12.52
N GLY A 14 -9.47 22.14 11.55
CA GLY A 14 -9.58 21.62 10.21
C GLY A 14 -8.18 21.55 9.63
N ALA A 15 -7.71 20.32 9.38
CA ALA A 15 -6.41 20.07 8.80
C ALA A 15 -6.29 20.90 7.50
N THR A 16 -5.29 21.78 7.42
CA THR A 16 -5.04 22.61 6.24
C THR A 16 -4.61 21.70 5.10
N ALA A 17 -5.59 21.28 4.31
CA ALA A 17 -5.42 20.21 3.34
C ALA A 17 -4.39 20.55 2.26
N SER A 18 -3.61 19.53 1.92
CA SER A 18 -2.27 19.65 1.33
C SER A 18 -2.29 20.17 -0.12
N ARG A 19 -3.22 19.66 -0.93
CA ARG A 19 -3.17 19.74 -2.41
C ARG A 19 -4.57 19.81 -3.02
N PRO A 20 -4.74 20.42 -4.21
CA PRO A 20 -6.01 20.38 -4.93
C PRO A 20 -6.32 18.96 -5.43
N CYS A 21 -7.59 18.56 -5.32
CA CYS A 21 -8.07 17.30 -5.89
C CYS A 21 -8.09 17.30 -7.43
N GLY A 22 -8.21 16.11 -8.01
CA GLY A 22 -8.57 15.97 -9.41
C GLY A 22 -9.94 16.62 -9.66
N SER A 23 -10.11 17.24 -10.83
CA SER A 23 -11.43 17.65 -11.32
C SER A 23 -11.79 16.73 -12.48
N LEU A 24 -13.05 16.28 -12.54
CA LEU A 24 -13.56 15.41 -13.60
C LEU A 24 -13.31 15.96 -15.02
N ASN A 25 -13.15 17.28 -15.15
CA ASN A 25 -13.01 17.98 -16.43
C ASN A 25 -11.64 18.68 -16.62
N ASN A 26 -10.66 18.48 -15.74
CA ASN A 26 -9.38 19.21 -15.83
C ASN A 26 -8.33 18.45 -16.65
N THR A 27 -7.93 19.05 -17.77
CA THR A 27 -6.88 18.55 -18.68
C THR A 27 -5.46 18.95 -18.27
N SER A 28 -5.29 19.82 -17.27
CA SER A 28 -3.98 20.23 -16.76
C SER A 28 -3.46 19.19 -15.77
N SER A 29 -2.44 18.43 -16.17
CA SER A 29 -1.75 17.49 -15.28
C SER A 29 -1.20 18.22 -14.04
N ARG A 30 -1.52 17.69 -12.85
CA ARG A 30 -0.90 18.09 -11.60
C ARG A 30 0.12 17.03 -11.25
N ASN A 31 1.38 17.43 -11.26
CA ASN A 31 2.49 16.52 -11.03
C ASN A 31 3.08 16.77 -9.64
N PHE A 32 3.43 15.69 -8.93
CA PHE A 32 4.12 15.75 -7.64
C PHE A 32 5.42 14.93 -7.74
N VAL A 33 6.51 15.48 -7.23
CA VAL A 33 7.86 14.93 -7.41
C VAL A 33 8.43 14.44 -6.09
N TYR A 34 9.00 13.23 -6.11
CA TYR A 34 9.81 12.67 -5.02
C TYR A 34 11.17 12.26 -5.56
N ASN A 35 12.24 12.78 -4.97
CA ASN A 35 13.61 12.40 -5.27
C ASN A 35 13.94 11.08 -4.56
N LEU A 36 14.61 10.16 -5.26
CA LEU A 36 15.07 8.89 -4.73
C LEU A 36 16.54 9.04 -4.30
N LEU A 37 16.78 9.07 -2.99
CA LEU A 37 18.11 9.37 -2.41
C LEU A 37 19.03 8.14 -2.39
N GLU A 38 18.47 7.02 -1.93
CA GLU A 38 19.11 5.72 -1.86
C GLU A 38 18.15 4.68 -2.46
N LEU A 39 18.73 3.69 -3.15
CA LEU A 39 18.05 2.47 -3.57
C LEU A 39 19.05 1.32 -3.46
N ARG A 40 18.69 0.28 -2.70
CA ARG A 40 19.39 -1.00 -2.65
C ARG A 40 18.40 -2.14 -2.87
N TRP A 41 18.93 -3.19 -3.47
CA TRP A 41 18.31 -4.49 -3.66
C TRP A 41 19.14 -5.57 -2.97
N ASP A 42 18.52 -6.59 -2.38
CA ASP A 42 19.21 -7.86 -2.06
C ASP A 42 18.39 -9.09 -2.52
N SER A 43 19.10 -10.16 -2.87
CA SER A 43 18.68 -11.27 -3.74
C SER A 43 18.03 -10.83 -5.06
N ALA A 44 18.87 -10.60 -6.07
CA ALA A 44 18.46 -10.29 -7.43
C ALA A 44 18.53 -11.51 -8.39
N ASP A 45 18.95 -12.68 -7.90
CA ASP A 45 19.17 -13.87 -8.73
C ASP A 45 18.14 -14.98 -8.43
N PRO A 46 17.05 -15.11 -9.22
CA PRO A 46 16.04 -16.16 -9.02
C PRO A 46 16.57 -17.59 -9.23
N ASN A 47 17.84 -17.77 -9.62
CA ASN A 47 18.50 -19.07 -9.66
C ASN A 47 19.13 -19.46 -8.31
N ALA A 48 19.45 -18.49 -7.44
CA ALA A 48 20.12 -18.73 -6.15
C ALA A 48 19.18 -19.41 -5.13
N LYS A 49 17.90 -18.95 -5.10
CA LYS A 49 16.85 -19.43 -4.21
C LYS A 49 17.10 -19.09 -2.73
N ASP A 50 17.50 -17.85 -2.47
CA ASP A 50 17.72 -17.30 -1.12
C ASP A 50 16.39 -17.07 -0.35
N LYS A 51 15.26 -17.44 -0.97
CA LYS A 51 13.85 -17.44 -0.54
C LYS A 51 13.18 -16.08 -0.53
N PHE A 52 13.91 -15.03 -0.20
CA PHE A 52 13.39 -13.66 -0.11
C PHE A 52 14.25 -12.69 -0.92
N ALA A 53 13.58 -11.79 -1.63
CA ALA A 53 14.18 -10.61 -2.24
C ALA A 53 13.78 -9.38 -1.43
N THR A 54 14.72 -8.47 -1.17
CA THR A 54 14.45 -7.23 -0.44
C THR A 54 14.73 -6.01 -1.30
N ILE A 55 14.01 -4.94 -1.00
CA ILE A 55 14.24 -3.61 -1.57
C ILE A 55 14.16 -2.57 -0.45
N SER A 56 15.11 -1.65 -0.47
CA SER A 56 15.12 -0.46 0.37
C SER A 56 15.29 0.78 -0.52
N ALA A 57 14.34 1.71 -0.44
CA ALA A 57 14.32 2.93 -1.22
C ALA A 57 13.90 4.13 -0.36
N GLN A 58 14.68 5.21 -0.35
CA GLN A 58 14.39 6.40 0.46
C GLN A 58 13.92 7.58 -0.41
N LEU A 59 12.71 8.08 -0.13
CA LEU A 59 12.06 9.15 -0.86
C LEU A 59 12.18 10.49 -0.15
N SER A 60 12.40 11.56 -0.91
CA SER A 60 12.60 12.92 -0.42
C SER A 60 11.84 13.96 -1.23
N ASP A 61 11.44 15.05 -0.60
CA ASP A 61 10.95 16.26 -1.28
C ASP A 61 12.07 17.17 -1.83
N GLY A 62 13.33 16.76 -1.67
CA GLY A 62 14.52 17.58 -1.99
C GLY A 62 15.08 18.37 -0.81
N MET A 63 14.43 18.34 0.36
CA MET A 63 14.92 18.97 1.60
C MET A 63 15.01 17.99 2.77
N TYR A 64 14.11 17.01 2.86
CA TYR A 64 14.05 16.01 3.92
C TYR A 64 13.86 14.59 3.34
N PRO A 65 14.44 13.54 3.94
CA PRO A 65 14.06 12.16 3.66
C PRO A 65 12.70 11.90 4.33
N LEU A 66 11.62 11.84 3.55
CA LEU A 66 10.25 11.80 4.07
C LEU A 66 9.73 10.38 4.29
N TYR A 67 10.02 9.45 3.38
CA TYR A 67 9.45 8.10 3.42
C TYR A 67 10.50 7.04 3.10
N GLU A 68 10.41 5.90 3.78
CA GLU A 68 11.25 4.73 3.54
C GLU A 68 10.41 3.56 3.04
N CYS A 69 10.61 3.24 1.77
CA CYS A 69 9.99 2.15 1.04
C CYS A 69 10.85 0.89 1.21
N ASN A 70 10.64 0.16 2.31
CA ASN A 70 11.44 -1.00 2.70
C ASN A 70 10.54 -2.26 2.70
N ALA A 71 10.74 -3.18 1.77
CA ALA A 71 9.95 -4.42 1.69
C ALA A 71 10.81 -5.67 1.52
N GLU A 72 10.28 -6.79 2.01
CA GLU A 72 10.80 -8.15 1.82
C GLU A 72 9.68 -8.99 1.19
N TRP A 73 9.95 -9.62 0.06
CA TRP A 73 8.99 -10.46 -0.66
C TRP A 73 9.59 -11.84 -0.93
N PRO A 74 8.78 -12.92 -0.95
CA PRO A 74 9.26 -14.21 -1.42
C PRO A 74 9.79 -14.12 -2.87
N GLU A 75 10.88 -14.78 -3.22
CA GLU A 75 11.48 -14.70 -4.57
C GLU A 75 10.53 -15.21 -5.67
N SER A 76 9.66 -16.17 -5.36
CA SER A 76 8.60 -16.63 -6.27
C SER A 76 7.56 -15.54 -6.59
N TRP A 77 7.52 -14.48 -5.77
CA TRP A 77 6.71 -13.28 -5.90
C TRP A 77 7.54 -12.06 -6.36
N ALA A 78 8.87 -12.17 -6.46
CA ALA A 78 9.76 -11.15 -7.01
C ALA A 78 9.62 -11.02 -8.54
N GLY A 79 8.45 -10.54 -8.97
CA GLY A 79 8.13 -10.16 -10.34
C GLY A 79 8.02 -11.34 -11.31
N TRP A 80 6.84 -11.93 -11.34
CA TRP A 80 6.36 -12.78 -12.44
C TRP A 80 7.07 -14.12 -12.68
N TYR A 81 8.05 -14.54 -11.87
CA TYR A 81 8.78 -15.79 -12.13
C TYR A 81 7.91 -17.06 -12.03
N LEU A 82 6.72 -16.98 -11.42
CA LEU A 82 5.67 -18.01 -11.47
C LEU A 82 4.28 -17.50 -11.92
N GLY A 83 4.24 -16.47 -12.78
CA GLY A 83 3.09 -16.25 -13.68
C GLY A 83 1.80 -15.65 -13.11
N GLY A 84 1.83 -14.96 -11.96
CA GLY A 84 0.71 -14.11 -11.53
C GLY A 84 0.61 -12.81 -12.35
N SER A 85 -0.60 -12.27 -12.54
CA SER A 85 -0.85 -11.09 -13.39
C SER A 85 -0.64 -9.72 -12.72
N ASN A 86 -0.44 -9.70 -11.40
CA ASN A 86 -0.55 -8.50 -10.57
C ASN A 86 0.80 -8.18 -9.92
N ILE A 87 1.04 -6.91 -9.57
CA ILE A 87 2.23 -6.49 -8.82
C ILE A 87 1.89 -6.36 -7.33
N ILE A 88 2.84 -6.72 -6.46
CA ILE A 88 2.72 -6.53 -5.01
C ILE A 88 3.02 -5.07 -4.67
N TRP A 89 2.11 -4.44 -3.94
CA TRP A 89 2.32 -3.13 -3.33
C TRP A 89 2.80 -3.27 -1.88
N SER A 90 3.59 -2.32 -1.40
CA SER A 90 4.00 -2.20 0.01
C SER A 90 3.90 -0.74 0.40
N ASP A 91 3.68 -0.44 1.68
CA ASP A 91 3.74 0.92 2.19
C ASP A 91 5.17 1.49 2.21
N CYS A 92 5.28 2.82 2.25
CA CYS A 92 6.51 3.53 2.54
C CYS A 92 6.32 4.28 3.86
N ILE A 93 7.03 3.86 4.90
CA ILE A 93 6.86 4.36 6.26
C ILE A 93 7.36 5.81 6.34
N TRP A 94 6.57 6.70 6.95
CA TRP A 94 6.99 8.08 7.19
C TRP A 94 8.10 8.12 8.25
N THR A 95 9.22 8.76 7.93
CA THR A 95 10.45 8.81 8.75
C THR A 95 10.33 9.65 10.03
N GLY A 96 9.19 10.31 10.25
CA GLY A 96 9.04 11.36 11.25
C GLY A 96 9.65 12.71 10.84
N ALA A 97 10.25 12.81 9.64
CA ALA A 97 10.85 14.06 9.16
C ALA A 97 9.79 15.04 8.59
N SER A 98 9.98 16.33 8.87
CA SER A 98 9.08 17.42 8.47
C SER A 98 7.64 17.20 8.98
N ALA A 99 6.65 17.80 8.33
CA ALA A 99 5.26 17.35 8.42
C ALA A 99 4.99 16.35 7.26
N GLY A 100 4.43 15.19 7.56
CA GLY A 100 3.96 14.24 6.55
C GLY A 100 3.00 14.91 5.57
N LYS A 101 3.22 14.73 4.26
CA LYS A 101 2.54 15.52 3.22
C LYS A 101 1.34 14.82 2.59
N ASP A 102 1.20 13.53 2.90
CA ASP A 102 0.35 12.52 2.26
C ASP A 102 -0.30 11.66 3.36
N LYS A 103 -1.46 11.06 3.08
CA LYS A 103 -2.11 10.07 3.97
C LYS A 103 -1.48 8.69 3.84
N THR A 104 -1.10 8.32 2.61
CA THR A 104 -0.39 7.08 2.30
C THR A 104 0.67 7.37 1.27
N VAL A 105 1.79 6.67 1.37
CA VAL A 105 2.73 6.47 0.26
C VAL A 105 2.95 4.97 0.15
N SER A 106 2.90 4.43 -1.06
CA SER A 106 3.05 3.01 -1.31
C SER A 106 3.74 2.78 -2.65
N PHE A 107 4.52 1.72 -2.74
CA PHE A 107 5.35 1.41 -3.88
C PHE A 107 5.17 -0.05 -4.33
N ALA A 108 5.54 -0.31 -5.58
CA ALA A 108 5.52 -1.63 -6.20
C ALA A 108 6.74 -1.73 -7.13
N VAL A 109 7.15 -2.94 -7.51
CA VAL A 109 8.27 -3.11 -8.46
C VAL A 109 8.02 -4.25 -9.43
N ASP A 110 8.15 -3.96 -10.73
CA ASP A 110 8.33 -4.98 -11.76
C ASP A 110 9.83 -5.22 -12.01
N TRP A 111 10.24 -6.41 -11.59
CA TRP A 111 11.58 -6.97 -11.73
C TRP A 111 12.02 -7.19 -13.17
N LYS A 112 11.06 -7.48 -14.07
CA LYS A 112 11.34 -7.82 -15.46
C LYS A 112 11.62 -6.60 -16.30
N SER A 113 10.91 -5.49 -16.09
CA SER A 113 11.19 -4.19 -16.72
C SER A 113 12.17 -3.30 -15.93
N LYS A 114 12.55 -3.70 -14.71
CA LYS A 114 13.27 -2.85 -13.74
C LYS A 114 12.53 -1.53 -13.46
N THR A 115 11.21 -1.59 -13.33
CA THR A 115 10.37 -0.41 -13.08
C THR A 115 9.84 -0.42 -11.66
N MET A 116 10.17 0.60 -10.88
CA MET A 116 9.51 0.88 -9.61
C MET A 116 8.31 1.80 -9.86
N TYR A 117 7.20 1.54 -9.17
CA TYR A 117 5.97 2.31 -9.20
C TYR A 117 5.79 3.00 -7.86
N LEU A 118 5.22 4.20 -7.88
CA LEU A 118 4.93 4.99 -6.70
C LEU A 118 3.49 5.49 -6.75
N SER A 119 2.79 5.35 -5.63
CA SER A 119 1.43 5.81 -5.40
C SER A 119 1.36 6.57 -4.09
N HIS A 120 0.54 7.61 -4.03
CA HIS A 120 0.22 8.30 -2.77
C HIS A 120 -1.21 8.82 -2.77
N THR A 121 -1.83 8.77 -1.59
CA THR A 121 -3.13 9.41 -1.35
C THR A 121 -2.97 10.60 -0.41
N PHE A 122 -3.78 11.64 -0.57
CA PHE A 122 -3.65 12.87 0.22
C PHE A 122 -4.99 13.59 0.40
N ALA A 123 -5.15 14.28 1.55
CA ALA A 123 -6.34 15.08 1.83
C ALA A 123 -6.45 16.29 0.89
N CYS A 124 -7.59 16.45 0.23
CA CYS A 124 -7.83 17.48 -0.77
C CYS A 124 -8.30 18.83 -0.18
N SER A 125 -7.86 19.93 -0.78
CA SER A 125 -8.19 21.30 -0.36
C SER A 125 -9.59 21.80 -0.77
N ASP A 126 -10.56 20.88 -0.86
CA ASP A 126 -11.95 21.16 -1.22
C ASP A 126 -12.85 21.54 -0.03
N ARG A 127 -12.40 21.28 1.21
CA ARG A 127 -13.15 21.38 2.48
C ARG A 127 -14.32 20.40 2.64
N ALA A 128 -14.57 19.53 1.67
CA ALA A 128 -15.45 18.36 1.84
C ALA A 128 -14.72 17.19 2.50
N GLY A 129 -13.38 17.20 2.50
CA GLY A 129 -12.55 16.18 3.13
C GLY A 129 -12.31 14.97 2.22
N SER A 130 -12.45 15.14 0.90
CA SER A 130 -12.14 14.09 -0.07
C SER A 130 -10.63 13.81 -0.15
N ASP A 131 -10.30 12.69 -0.78
CA ASP A 131 -8.92 12.25 -0.95
C ASP A 131 -8.54 12.17 -2.43
N GLY A 132 -7.37 12.72 -2.74
CA GLY A 132 -6.72 12.59 -4.03
C GLY A 132 -5.87 11.32 -4.08
N LEU A 133 -5.66 10.81 -5.28
CA LEU A 133 -4.71 9.77 -5.62
C LEU A 133 -3.75 10.33 -6.67
N ALA A 134 -2.45 10.09 -6.54
CA ALA A 134 -1.49 10.36 -7.60
C ALA A 134 -0.47 9.23 -7.71
N THR A 135 -0.13 8.90 -8.95
CA THR A 135 0.60 7.68 -9.31
C THR A 135 1.68 7.97 -10.36
N GLY A 136 2.75 7.21 -10.36
CA GLY A 136 3.82 7.34 -11.34
C GLY A 136 4.78 6.18 -11.31
N LEU A 137 5.76 6.19 -12.23
CA LEU A 137 6.74 5.14 -12.39
C LEU A 137 8.15 5.71 -12.60
N LEU A 138 9.15 4.87 -12.35
CA LEU A 138 10.56 5.13 -12.58
C LEU A 138 11.21 3.83 -13.06
N THR A 139 11.66 3.80 -14.31
CA THR A 139 12.51 2.72 -14.84
C THR A 139 13.96 2.95 -14.40
N LEU A 140 14.62 1.90 -13.95
CA LEU A 140 15.90 1.95 -13.23
C LEU A 140 17.03 1.29 -14.04
N ASP A 141 18.05 2.05 -14.44
CA ASP A 141 19.32 1.48 -14.90
C ASP A 141 20.11 1.01 -13.68
N LEU A 142 20.03 -0.29 -13.39
CA LEU A 142 20.64 -0.95 -12.24
C LEU A 142 21.91 -1.70 -12.64
N ASP A 143 23.00 -1.40 -11.96
CA ASP A 143 24.20 -2.24 -11.91
C ASP A 143 23.98 -3.32 -10.83
N CYS A 144 24.31 -4.57 -11.15
CA CYS A 144 23.99 -5.73 -10.34
C CYS A 144 25.24 -6.60 -10.15
N ARG A 145 25.53 -6.97 -8.90
CA ARG A 145 26.67 -7.80 -8.52
C ARG A 145 26.21 -9.18 -8.07
N ASN A 146 26.45 -10.17 -8.92
CA ASN A 146 26.28 -11.57 -8.59
C ASN A 146 27.53 -12.05 -7.84
N ASN A 147 27.34 -12.45 -6.59
CA ASN A 147 28.43 -12.54 -5.63
C ASN A 147 29.02 -13.95 -5.55
N THR A 148 30.30 -14.11 -5.90
CA THR A 148 30.96 -15.42 -5.90
C THR A 148 31.44 -15.79 -4.49
N ILE A 149 30.56 -16.44 -3.72
CA ILE A 149 30.86 -17.24 -2.52
C ILE A 149 31.30 -16.45 -1.26
N THR A 150 32.00 -15.32 -1.36
CA THR A 150 32.66 -14.68 -0.19
C THR A 150 31.88 -13.57 0.53
N GLU A 151 30.90 -12.92 -0.09
CA GLU A 151 30.20 -11.74 0.49
C GLU A 151 28.68 -11.91 0.67
N GLY A 152 28.19 -13.15 0.75
CA GLY A 152 26.89 -13.48 1.36
C GLY A 152 25.64 -13.40 0.47
N THR A 153 25.42 -12.32 -0.29
CA THR A 153 24.21 -12.14 -1.13
C THR A 153 24.49 -11.46 -2.47
N SER A 154 23.61 -11.69 -3.45
CA SER A 154 23.56 -10.91 -4.70
C SER A 154 22.78 -9.61 -4.50
N TYR A 155 23.21 -8.52 -5.13
CA TYR A 155 22.61 -7.20 -4.92
C TYR A 155 22.63 -6.31 -6.18
N CYS A 156 21.74 -5.32 -6.22
CA CYS A 156 21.66 -4.32 -7.30
C CYS A 156 21.55 -2.90 -6.73
N THR A 157 22.08 -1.93 -7.45
CA THR A 157 22.05 -0.49 -7.10
C THR A 157 21.93 0.38 -8.35
N PRO A 158 21.41 1.63 -8.26
CA PRO A 158 21.46 2.60 -9.33
C PRO A 158 22.87 2.74 -9.91
N LYS A 159 22.98 2.51 -11.22
CA LYS A 159 24.25 2.57 -11.94
C LYS A 159 24.79 4.00 -11.94
N THR A 160 26.08 4.13 -11.64
CA THR A 160 26.75 5.44 -11.61
C THR A 160 26.85 6.07 -12.99
N THR A 161 26.95 7.40 -13.04
CA THR A 161 27.25 8.15 -14.25
C THR A 161 28.61 7.74 -14.84
N THR A 162 28.90 8.18 -16.07
CA THR A 162 30.24 8.05 -16.68
C THR A 162 31.36 8.75 -15.91
N THR A 163 31.03 9.59 -14.94
CA THR A 163 31.96 10.25 -14.00
C THR A 163 32.03 9.58 -12.63
N GLY A 164 31.36 8.44 -12.43
CA GLY A 164 31.33 7.69 -11.16
C GLY A 164 30.41 8.27 -10.08
N ALA A 165 29.61 9.30 -10.39
CA ALA A 165 28.65 9.87 -9.45
C ALA A 165 27.37 9.03 -9.37
N ARG A 166 26.63 9.10 -8.25
CA ARG A 166 25.26 8.57 -8.20
C ARG A 166 24.36 9.31 -9.19
N PRO A 167 23.42 8.63 -9.88
CA PRO A 167 22.44 9.28 -10.74
C PRO A 167 21.44 10.08 -9.89
N SER A 168 20.97 11.22 -10.41
CA SER A 168 19.80 11.89 -9.84
C SER A 168 18.54 11.19 -10.35
N LEU A 169 17.76 10.61 -9.44
CA LEU A 169 16.56 9.84 -9.74
C LEU A 169 15.35 10.49 -9.05
N SER A 170 14.22 10.55 -9.75
CA SER A 170 12.98 11.07 -9.16
C SER A 170 11.74 10.45 -9.79
N PHE A 171 10.71 10.23 -8.97
CA PHE A 171 9.36 9.92 -9.42
C PHE A 171 8.66 11.22 -9.80
N THR A 172 8.08 11.28 -10.99
CA THR A 172 7.06 12.27 -11.34
C THR A 172 5.70 11.57 -11.32
N THR A 173 4.96 11.73 -10.23
CA THR A 173 3.61 11.20 -10.10
C THR A 173 2.59 12.17 -10.69
N THR A 174 1.55 11.67 -11.34
CA THR A 174 0.46 12.44 -11.94
C THR A 174 -0.82 12.23 -11.13
N LEU A 175 -1.56 13.31 -10.90
CA LEU A 175 -2.88 13.28 -10.25
C LEU A 175 -3.89 12.46 -11.07
N ALA A 176 -4.45 11.42 -10.45
CA ALA A 176 -5.55 10.65 -11.01
C ALA A 176 -6.84 11.50 -11.10
N PRO A 177 -7.78 11.16 -12.00
CA PRO A 177 -9.12 11.73 -11.99
C PRO A 177 -9.81 11.52 -10.64
N ALA A 178 -10.72 12.43 -10.28
CA ALA A 178 -11.53 12.26 -9.07
C ALA A 178 -12.30 10.92 -9.08
N PRO A 179 -12.55 10.31 -7.90
CA PRO A 179 -13.44 9.17 -7.77
C PRO A 179 -14.79 9.44 -8.46
N LEU A 180 -15.37 8.41 -9.04
CA LEU A 180 -16.76 8.46 -9.47
C LEU A 180 -17.69 8.52 -8.24
N ALA A 181 -18.95 8.90 -8.41
CA ALA A 181 -19.95 8.66 -7.37
C ALA A 181 -20.22 7.14 -7.28
N SER A 182 -20.47 6.60 -6.09
CA SER A 182 -20.66 5.16 -5.88
C SER A 182 -21.82 4.54 -6.67
N ASN A 183 -22.81 5.35 -7.08
CA ASN A 183 -23.92 4.95 -7.94
C ASN A 183 -23.68 5.14 -9.45
N THR A 184 -22.44 5.43 -9.88
CA THR A 184 -22.09 5.61 -11.30
C THR A 184 -22.14 4.29 -12.06
N ALA A 185 -22.42 4.33 -13.37
CA ALA A 185 -22.49 3.15 -14.20
C ALA A 185 -21.20 2.30 -14.15
N CYS A 186 -21.37 0.99 -13.96
CA CYS A 186 -20.31 -0.01 -13.88
C CYS A 186 -19.33 0.04 -15.08
N THR A 187 -19.84 0.40 -16.27
CA THR A 187 -19.07 0.61 -17.50
C THR A 187 -18.08 1.79 -17.45
N ASP A 188 -18.30 2.78 -16.59
CA ASP A 188 -17.40 3.91 -16.40
C ASP A 188 -16.43 3.67 -15.24
N ASN A 189 -16.85 2.92 -14.21
CA ASN A 189 -15.91 2.43 -13.19
C ASN A 189 -14.85 1.51 -13.81
N LYS A 190 -15.21 0.64 -14.76
CA LYS A 190 -14.25 -0.18 -15.53
C LYS A 190 -13.18 0.63 -16.30
N LYS A 191 -13.35 1.94 -16.45
CA LYS A 191 -12.37 2.87 -17.08
C LYS A 191 -11.52 3.63 -16.05
N ARG A 192 -11.77 3.46 -14.75
CA ARG A 192 -10.95 4.00 -13.66
C ARG A 192 -9.86 2.99 -13.30
N TYR A 193 -8.69 3.52 -12.95
CA TYR A 193 -7.66 2.72 -12.30
C TYR A 193 -8.18 2.18 -10.97
N GLN A 194 -8.27 0.86 -10.85
CA GLN A 194 -8.83 0.19 -9.68
C GLN A 194 -7.77 0.11 -8.60
N SER A 195 -8.08 0.66 -7.43
CA SER A 195 -7.22 0.67 -6.25
C SER A 195 -8.00 1.04 -4.99
N TRP A 196 -7.47 0.68 -3.83
CA TRP A 196 -8.11 0.90 -2.55
C TRP A 196 -7.12 1.46 -1.53
N ARG A 197 -7.61 2.27 -0.59
CA ARG A 197 -6.91 2.53 0.67
C ARG A 197 -7.49 1.60 1.75
N LEU A 198 -6.62 0.83 2.39
CA LEU A 198 -6.91 0.04 3.57
C LEU A 198 -6.64 0.92 4.81
N GLU A 199 -7.56 0.91 5.76
CA GLU A 199 -7.48 1.66 7.02
C GLU A 199 -7.87 0.76 8.20
N LYS A 200 -7.40 1.10 9.41
CA LYS A 200 -7.74 0.39 10.66
C LYS A 200 -7.40 -1.12 10.64
N TRP A 201 -6.26 -1.50 10.05
CA TRP A 201 -5.80 -2.89 10.11
C TRP A 201 -5.72 -3.37 11.55
N LEU A 202 -6.40 -4.48 11.86
CA LEU A 202 -6.38 -5.14 13.15
C LEU A 202 -6.35 -6.66 12.97
N ARG A 203 -5.30 -7.29 13.49
CA ARG A 203 -5.18 -8.75 13.68
C ARG A 203 -4.71 -9.00 15.11
N GLN A 204 -5.30 -9.99 15.79
CA GLN A 204 -4.88 -10.40 17.12
C GLN A 204 -4.56 -11.89 17.15
N TYR A 205 -3.48 -12.28 17.83
CA TYR A 205 -3.08 -13.68 17.95
C TYR A 205 -2.42 -14.00 19.29
N GLN A 206 -2.58 -15.24 19.76
CA GLN A 206 -2.03 -15.72 21.02
C GLN A 206 -0.74 -16.51 20.80
N MET A 207 0.36 -16.03 21.40
CA MET A 207 1.69 -16.67 21.37
C MET A 207 2.28 -16.73 22.80
N PRO A 208 2.81 -17.88 23.26
CA PRO A 208 3.38 -18.04 24.61
C PRO A 208 4.45 -17.00 24.97
N PRO A 209 4.77 -16.82 26.26
CA PRO A 209 5.81 -15.87 26.69
C PRO A 209 7.17 -16.18 26.04
N ALA A 210 7.95 -15.13 25.77
CA ALA A 210 9.23 -15.20 25.04
C ALA A 210 9.20 -15.80 23.61
N SER A 211 8.03 -16.08 23.05
CA SER A 211 7.91 -16.41 21.62
C SER A 211 8.24 -15.20 20.74
N GLU A 212 8.92 -15.46 19.63
CA GLU A 212 9.04 -14.55 18.48
C GLU A 212 7.67 -14.35 17.80
N THR A 213 7.58 -13.37 16.89
CA THR A 213 6.38 -13.15 16.08
C THR A 213 6.05 -14.36 15.20
N PRO A 214 4.76 -14.58 14.84
CA PRO A 214 4.35 -15.74 14.05
C PRO A 214 5.04 -15.83 12.69
N GLY A 215 5.30 -17.06 12.26
CA GLY A 215 5.93 -17.38 11.00
C GLY A 215 5.97 -18.89 10.75
N SER A 216 6.74 -19.34 9.76
CA SER A 216 6.81 -20.76 9.39
C SER A 216 7.21 -21.71 10.53
N THR A 217 8.02 -21.24 11.48
CA THR A 217 8.49 -21.97 12.68
C THR A 217 7.62 -21.79 13.92
N SER A 218 6.84 -20.70 13.99
CA SER A 218 6.16 -20.21 15.20
C SER A 218 4.68 -19.97 14.91
N LYS A 219 3.80 -20.90 15.36
CA LYS A 219 2.37 -20.87 15.02
C LYS A 219 1.49 -20.52 16.23
N PRO A 220 0.55 -19.55 16.11
CA PRO A 220 -0.32 -19.15 17.22
C PRO A 220 -1.22 -20.25 17.74
N ALA A 221 -1.54 -20.20 19.04
CA ALA A 221 -2.58 -21.02 19.65
C ALA A 221 -3.99 -20.58 19.25
N ALA A 222 -4.15 -19.27 18.98
CA ALA A 222 -5.33 -18.65 18.42
C ALA A 222 -4.90 -17.45 17.55
N ASP A 223 -5.63 -17.15 16.48
CA ASP A 223 -5.36 -16.03 15.57
C ASP A 223 -6.68 -15.63 14.93
N THR A 224 -7.07 -14.36 15.06
CA THR A 224 -8.35 -13.84 14.55
C THR A 224 -8.40 -13.78 13.03
N GLY A 225 -7.23 -13.82 12.36
CA GLY A 225 -7.08 -13.25 11.03
C GLY A 225 -7.25 -11.72 11.06
N PRO A 226 -7.10 -11.03 9.92
CA PRO A 226 -7.25 -9.58 9.88
C PRO A 226 -8.71 -9.12 9.81
N SER A 227 -8.87 -7.84 10.14
CA SER A 227 -10.04 -7.00 9.91
C SER A 227 -9.57 -5.58 9.57
N PHE A 228 -10.30 -4.86 8.73
CA PHE A 228 -9.93 -3.53 8.24
C PHE A 228 -11.12 -2.86 7.55
N THR A 229 -11.07 -1.53 7.39
CA THR A 229 -11.94 -0.79 6.45
C THR A 229 -11.19 -0.65 5.12
N LEU A 230 -11.89 -0.82 4.01
CA LEU A 230 -11.35 -0.73 2.64
C LEU A 230 -12.13 0.35 1.87
N THR A 231 -11.44 1.38 1.37
CA THR A 231 -12.03 2.48 0.59
C THR A 231 -11.56 2.40 -0.86
N SER A 232 -12.46 2.18 -1.81
CA SER A 232 -12.15 2.18 -3.25
C SER A 232 -11.92 3.60 -3.77
N MET A 233 -10.72 3.85 -4.30
CA MET A 233 -10.33 5.15 -4.86
C MET A 233 -10.98 5.41 -6.23
N ALA A 234 -11.59 4.39 -6.85
CA ALA A 234 -12.23 4.50 -8.16
C ALA A 234 -13.65 5.09 -8.11
N ASN A 235 -14.42 4.75 -7.06
CA ASN A 235 -15.85 5.10 -6.90
C ASN A 235 -16.22 5.65 -5.50
N GLY A 236 -15.24 5.80 -4.59
CA GLY A 236 -15.45 6.29 -3.23
C GLY A 236 -16.19 5.33 -2.30
N GLU A 237 -16.39 4.07 -2.69
CA GLU A 237 -17.11 3.09 -1.87
C GLU A 237 -16.27 2.59 -0.69
N VAL A 238 -16.91 2.44 0.47
CA VAL A 238 -16.28 1.99 1.72
C VAL A 238 -16.88 0.65 2.13
N PHE A 239 -16.02 -0.33 2.39
CA PHE A 239 -16.38 -1.65 2.89
C PHE A 239 -15.70 -1.93 4.24
N ASP A 240 -16.40 -2.58 5.17
CA ASP A 240 -15.79 -3.13 6.38
C ASP A 240 -15.55 -4.64 6.19
N CYS A 241 -14.27 -5.01 6.20
CA CYS A 241 -13.74 -6.35 5.96
C CYS A 241 -13.43 -7.06 7.28
N ALA A 242 -13.90 -8.29 7.44
CA ALA A 242 -13.57 -9.14 8.58
C ALA A 242 -13.38 -10.60 8.16
N THR A 243 -12.45 -11.30 8.82
CA THR A 243 -12.19 -12.73 8.61
C THR A 243 -13.45 -13.54 8.89
N SER A 244 -13.90 -14.32 7.89
CA SER A 244 -15.03 -15.25 7.96
C SER A 244 -14.60 -16.71 8.15
N GLY A 245 -13.33 -17.03 7.85
CA GLY A 245 -12.77 -18.37 8.06
C GLY A 245 -11.30 -18.48 7.65
N LYS A 246 -10.80 -19.72 7.63
CA LYS A 246 -9.42 -20.07 7.26
C LYS A 246 -9.42 -21.27 6.32
N GLN A 247 -8.63 -21.23 5.25
CA GLN A 247 -8.46 -22.31 4.28
C GLN A 247 -6.97 -22.64 4.15
N GLY A 248 -6.53 -23.73 4.79
CA GLY A 248 -5.09 -24.03 4.91
C GLY A 248 -4.40 -23.02 5.83
N THR A 249 -3.32 -22.39 5.34
CA THR A 249 -2.60 -21.31 6.04
C THR A 249 -3.33 -19.97 5.97
N ALA A 250 -3.98 -19.68 4.85
CA ALA A 250 -4.58 -18.37 4.56
C ALA A 250 -5.94 -18.15 5.26
N PHE A 251 -6.15 -16.92 5.72
CA PHE A 251 -7.44 -16.41 6.19
C PHE A 251 -8.25 -15.87 5.03
N LYS A 252 -9.59 -15.94 5.13
CA LYS A 252 -10.52 -15.40 4.14
C LYS A 252 -11.60 -14.57 4.82
N GLY A 253 -12.10 -13.56 4.12
CA GLY A 253 -13.15 -12.69 4.64
C GLY A 253 -13.94 -11.99 3.54
N GLU A 254 -15.18 -11.65 3.88
CA GLU A 254 -16.09 -10.88 3.05
C GLU A 254 -16.10 -9.42 3.56
N CYS A 255 -16.15 -8.47 2.63
CA CYS A 255 -16.17 -7.04 2.94
C CYS A 255 -17.58 -6.49 2.70
N LYS A 256 -18.23 -6.03 3.77
CA LYS A 256 -19.61 -5.51 3.70
C LYS A 256 -19.57 -4.03 3.38
N SER A 257 -20.26 -3.61 2.30
CA SER A 257 -20.40 -2.19 2.01
C SER A 257 -21.06 -1.46 3.17
N ALA A 258 -20.50 -0.30 3.55
CA ALA A 258 -21.10 0.62 4.51
C ALA A 258 -22.36 1.32 3.94
N SER A 259 -22.68 1.12 2.66
CA SER A 259 -23.83 1.72 1.98
C SER A 259 -24.79 0.67 1.42
N SER A 260 -26.10 0.83 1.67
CA SER A 260 -27.13 -0.14 1.27
C SER A 260 -27.55 -0.05 -0.20
N GLY A 261 -26.62 0.32 -1.09
CA GLY A 261 -26.86 0.56 -2.52
C GLY A 261 -25.68 0.18 -3.43
N SER A 262 -24.75 -0.62 -2.92
CA SER A 262 -23.56 -1.08 -3.64
C SER A 262 -23.86 -1.90 -4.90
N ALA A 263 -22.97 -1.78 -5.89
CA ALA A 263 -22.88 -2.68 -7.03
C ALA A 263 -21.63 -3.60 -6.99
N GLY A 264 -20.76 -3.41 -5.99
CA GLY A 264 -19.53 -4.17 -5.78
C GLY A 264 -19.66 -5.22 -4.67
N GLN A 265 -18.95 -6.34 -4.82
CA GLN A 265 -18.74 -7.31 -3.75
C GLN A 265 -17.25 -7.45 -3.52
N ALA A 266 -16.77 -6.90 -2.40
CA ALA A 266 -15.37 -6.97 -2.01
C ALA A 266 -15.13 -8.18 -1.07
N SER A 267 -13.99 -8.84 -1.26
CA SER A 267 -13.55 -10.02 -0.50
C SER A 267 -12.02 -9.99 -0.38
N PHE A 268 -11.47 -10.73 0.59
CA PHE A 268 -10.02 -10.83 0.75
C PHE A 268 -9.53 -12.24 1.12
N GLU A 269 -8.27 -12.49 0.79
CA GLU A 269 -7.46 -13.62 1.25
C GLU A 269 -6.16 -13.08 1.83
N PHE A 270 -5.75 -13.54 3.01
CA PHE A 270 -4.51 -13.11 3.68
C PHE A 270 -3.67 -14.33 4.08
N ASP A 271 -2.45 -14.44 3.55
CA ASP A 271 -1.49 -15.46 3.99
C ASP A 271 -0.63 -14.90 5.16
N PRO A 272 -0.78 -15.46 6.38
CA PRO A 272 -0.05 -14.99 7.56
C PRO A 272 1.40 -15.50 7.65
N GLU A 273 1.83 -16.41 6.77
CA GLU A 273 3.22 -16.88 6.68
C GLU A 273 4.03 -16.07 5.67
N LEU A 274 3.36 -15.38 4.73
CA LEU A 274 3.96 -14.48 3.74
C LEU A 274 3.65 -12.98 3.99
N ASN A 275 2.74 -12.66 4.92
CA ASN A 275 2.13 -11.34 5.14
C ASN A 275 1.52 -10.70 3.87
N ILE A 276 1.08 -11.52 2.90
CA ILE A 276 0.44 -11.06 1.67
C ILE A 276 -1.08 -11.00 1.85
N LEU A 277 -1.66 -9.83 1.58
CA LEU A 277 -3.09 -9.60 1.42
C LEU A 277 -3.44 -9.51 -0.06
N THR A 278 -4.38 -10.34 -0.51
CA THR A 278 -5.06 -10.20 -1.81
C THR A 278 -6.47 -9.68 -1.58
N VAL A 279 -6.82 -8.59 -2.23
CA VAL A 279 -8.17 -8.00 -2.25
C VAL A 279 -8.79 -8.25 -3.62
N ARG A 280 -10.06 -8.67 -3.66
CA ARG A 280 -10.86 -8.75 -4.89
C ARG A 280 -12.16 -7.98 -4.73
N GLU A 281 -12.45 -7.08 -5.65
CA GLU A 281 -13.76 -6.43 -5.80
C GLU A 281 -14.41 -6.90 -7.10
N ALA A 282 -15.54 -7.61 -6.99
CA ALA A 282 -16.30 -8.12 -8.12
C ALA A 282 -17.48 -7.19 -8.44
N TYR A 283 -17.60 -6.77 -9.71
CA TYR A 283 -18.57 -5.78 -10.16
C TYR A 283 -19.63 -6.40 -11.07
N ASN A 284 -20.87 -6.50 -10.58
CA ASN A 284 -21.99 -7.01 -11.36
C ASN A 284 -22.63 -5.89 -12.20
N CYS A 285 -22.15 -5.70 -13.43
CA CYS A 285 -22.66 -4.69 -14.35
C CYS A 285 -24.06 -4.98 -14.95
N GLY A 286 -24.76 -6.05 -14.52
CA GLY A 286 -26.10 -6.40 -15.01
C GLY A 286 -26.11 -6.78 -16.49
N ALA A 287 -26.63 -5.88 -17.35
CA ALA A 287 -26.60 -6.05 -18.81
C ALA A 287 -25.25 -5.68 -19.45
N GLY A 288 -24.36 -5.00 -18.70
CA GLY A 288 -22.96 -4.80 -19.10
C GLY A 288 -22.09 -6.00 -18.74
N ALA A 289 -20.92 -6.12 -19.38
CA ALA A 289 -19.95 -7.15 -19.04
C ALA A 289 -19.34 -6.89 -17.65
N ALA A 290 -19.67 -7.76 -16.69
CA ALA A 290 -19.06 -7.80 -15.36
C ALA A 290 -17.52 -7.84 -15.41
N PHE A 291 -16.88 -7.43 -14.32
CA PHE A 291 -15.43 -7.52 -14.18
C PHE A 291 -15.03 -7.65 -12.71
N ASP A 292 -13.86 -8.25 -12.49
CA ASP A 292 -13.22 -8.29 -11.19
C ASP A 292 -12.00 -7.36 -11.21
N ALA A 293 -11.78 -6.66 -10.11
CA ALA A 293 -10.56 -5.93 -9.82
C ALA A 293 -9.81 -6.71 -8.71
N VAL A 294 -8.50 -6.96 -8.88
CA VAL A 294 -7.70 -7.73 -7.91
C VAL A 294 -6.41 -6.99 -7.58
N GLY A 295 -6.24 -6.62 -6.31
CA GLY A 295 -5.04 -5.96 -5.80
C GLY A 295 -4.29 -6.84 -4.81
N ILE A 296 -2.98 -6.63 -4.72
CA ILE A 296 -2.08 -7.41 -3.85
C ILE A 296 -1.20 -6.45 -3.06
N ALA A 297 -1.13 -6.65 -1.74
CA ALA A 297 -0.25 -5.88 -0.86
C ALA A 297 0.53 -6.78 0.11
N TYR A 298 1.76 -6.39 0.42
CA TYR A 298 2.52 -6.87 1.57
C TYR A 298 2.16 -5.99 2.77
N MET A 299 1.79 -6.61 3.91
CA MET A 299 1.19 -5.90 5.04
C MET A 299 2.18 -5.70 6.20
N GLN A 300 2.76 -4.51 6.30
CA GLN A 300 3.77 -4.16 7.31
C GLN A 300 3.12 -3.71 8.62
N ALA A 301 2.45 -4.62 9.31
CA ALA A 301 1.76 -4.34 10.57
C ALA A 301 2.71 -4.37 11.78
N ALA A 302 2.70 -3.32 12.59
CA ALA A 302 3.39 -3.27 13.88
C ALA A 302 2.62 -4.09 14.92
N CYS A 303 3.27 -5.05 15.56
CA CYS A 303 2.68 -5.95 16.56
C CYS A 303 3.23 -5.67 17.97
N GLY A 304 2.35 -5.34 18.91
CA GLY A 304 2.67 -5.25 20.34
C GLY A 304 2.06 -6.42 21.11
N ARG A 305 2.75 -6.91 22.16
CA ARG A 305 2.15 -7.83 23.14
C ARG A 305 1.34 -7.04 24.15
N ASP A 306 0.10 -7.43 24.40
CA ASP A 306 -0.75 -6.78 25.40
C ASP A 306 -0.18 -7.01 26.82
N TYR A 307 -0.31 -6.01 27.69
CA TYR A 307 0.33 -6.04 29.02
C TYR A 307 -0.17 -7.22 29.88
N ASN A 308 0.77 -8.02 30.41
CA ASN A 308 0.53 -9.27 31.14
C ASN A 308 -0.33 -10.30 30.38
N SER A 309 -0.20 -10.39 29.06
CA SER A 309 -0.99 -11.28 28.19
C SER A 309 -0.14 -12.15 27.25
N ASP A 310 -0.71 -13.26 26.79
CA ASP A 310 -0.23 -14.01 25.63
C ASP A 310 -0.73 -13.43 24.29
N MET A 311 -1.66 -12.48 24.34
CA MET A 311 -2.19 -11.81 23.15
C MET A 311 -1.18 -10.81 22.60
N PHE A 312 -1.01 -10.83 21.29
CA PHE A 312 -0.46 -9.72 20.51
C PHE A 312 -1.58 -9.03 19.75
N THR A 313 -1.51 -7.71 19.70
CA THR A 313 -2.35 -6.85 18.88
C THR A 313 -1.48 -6.23 17.80
N CYS A 314 -1.84 -6.47 16.53
CA CYS A 314 -1.13 -5.95 15.36
C CYS A 314 -1.97 -4.91 14.63
N THR A 315 -1.39 -3.74 14.41
CA THR A 315 -2.01 -2.60 13.72
C THR A 315 -1.08 -2.05 12.65
N SER A 316 -1.64 -1.44 11.61
CA SER A 316 -0.88 -0.74 10.57
C SER A 316 -1.51 0.64 10.35
N ASP A 317 -0.68 1.61 9.97
CA ASP A 317 -1.14 2.87 9.39
C ASP A 317 -1.87 2.61 8.05
N PRO A 318 -2.55 3.60 7.45
CA PRO A 318 -3.25 3.38 6.19
C PRO A 318 -2.33 2.91 5.06
N VAL A 319 -2.66 1.78 4.44
CA VAL A 319 -1.92 1.18 3.31
C VAL A 319 -2.70 1.41 2.02
N TRP A 320 -2.02 1.58 0.88
CA TRP A 320 -2.68 1.66 -0.42
C TRP A 320 -2.36 0.43 -1.29
N ILE A 321 -3.40 -0.06 -1.97
CA ILE A 321 -3.39 -1.32 -2.72
C ILE A 321 -3.82 -1.02 -4.16
N GLY A 322 -2.91 -1.13 -5.12
CA GLY A 322 -3.21 -1.06 -6.55
C GLY A 322 -3.62 -2.42 -7.13
N THR A 323 -4.18 -2.41 -8.34
CA THR A 323 -4.41 -3.63 -9.14
C THR A 323 -3.23 -3.90 -10.09
N GLU A 324 -3.35 -3.49 -11.35
CA GLU A 324 -2.28 -3.58 -12.36
C GLU A 324 -1.37 -2.33 -12.32
N ILE A 325 -0.51 -2.20 -13.34
CA ILE A 325 0.37 -1.06 -13.58
C ILE A 325 -0.44 0.24 -13.81
N VAL A 326 0.15 1.40 -13.49
CA VAL A 326 -0.40 2.75 -13.69
C VAL A 326 0.35 3.53 -14.77
#